data_AF-A0A9D2M163-F1
#
_entry.id   AF-A0A9D2M163-F1
#
_cell.length_a   1.000
_cell.length_b   1.000
_cell.length_c   1.000
_cell.angle_alpha   90.00
_cell.angle_beta   90.00
_cell.angle_gamma   90.00
#
_symmetry.space_group_name_H-M   'P 1'
#
loop_
_entity.id
_entity.type
_entity.pdbx_description
1 polymer ?
#
loop_
_entity_poly.entity_id
_entity_poly.type
_entity_poly.pdbx_seq_one_letter_code
_entity_poly.pdbx_strand_id
1 'polypeptide(L)'
;MKTNLLERKMNEQGISKAELAKYLKLSEKRLTEKMDGICVWNTWEVMRICMIVQLQDEAEKSEIFLSKSSRKWDKRGENVEKKTVLDVGDE
;
A
#
# COMPACT_ATOMS: atom_id res chain seq x y z
N MET A 1 -10.29 11.79 -10.69
CA MET A 1 -9.68 10.45 -10.86
C MET A 1 -8.18 10.63 -10.85
N LYS A 2 -7.47 10.15 -9.82
CA LYS A 2 -6.00 10.10 -9.89
C LYS A 2 -5.67 8.97 -10.86
N THR A 3 -5.26 9.34 -12.06
CA THR A 3 -4.79 8.40 -13.08
C THR A 3 -3.61 7.65 -12.47
N ASN A 4 -3.81 6.40 -12.05
CA ASN A 4 -2.76 5.58 -11.47
C ASN A 4 -1.71 5.35 -12.57
N LEU A 5 -0.59 6.09 -12.52
CA LEU A 5 0.49 5.97 -13.50
C LEU A 5 0.96 4.50 -13.61
N LEU A 6 0.97 3.81 -12.47
CA LEU A 6 1.21 2.37 -12.40
C LEU A 6 0.21 1.54 -13.22
N GLU A 7 -1.08 1.86 -13.17
CA GLU A 7 -2.12 1.13 -13.93
C GLU A 7 -1.96 1.33 -15.43
N ARG A 8 -1.57 2.54 -15.87
CA ARG A 8 -1.26 2.79 -17.29
C ARG A 8 -0.08 1.95 -17.75
N LYS A 9 1.00 1.94 -16.97
CA LYS A 9 2.20 1.15 -17.27
C LYS A 9 1.92 -0.35 -17.28
N MET A 10 1.09 -0.84 -16.36
CA MET A 10 0.62 -2.23 -16.36
C MET A 10 -0.15 -2.54 -17.65
N ASN A 11 -1.03 -1.65 -18.09
CA ASN A 11 -1.78 -1.81 -19.33
C ASN A 11 -0.88 -1.82 -20.57
N GLU A 12 0.12 -0.93 -20.63
CA GLU A 12 1.14 -0.90 -21.71
C GLU A 12 1.92 -2.22 -21.81
N GLN A 13 2.17 -2.87 -20.67
CA GLN A 13 2.86 -4.16 -20.60
C GLN A 13 1.91 -5.36 -20.70
N GLY A 14 0.60 -5.14 -20.87
CA GLY A 14 -0.40 -6.21 -20.93
C GLY A 14 -0.62 -6.96 -19.61
N ILE A 15 -0.22 -6.37 -18.48
CA ILE A 15 -0.30 -7.00 -17.15
C ILE A 15 -1.60 -6.59 -16.46
N SER A 16 -2.36 -7.58 -16.01
CA SER A 16 -3.57 -7.34 -15.21
C SER A 16 -3.24 -7.16 -13.72
N LYS A 17 -4.12 -6.48 -12.97
CA LYS A 17 -4.02 -6.36 -11.50
C LYS A 17 -3.92 -7.72 -10.80
N ALA A 18 -4.71 -8.69 -11.22
CA ALA A 18 -4.67 -10.05 -10.67
C ALA A 18 -3.31 -10.74 -10.88
N GLU A 19 -2.69 -10.52 -12.04
CA GLU A 19 -1.36 -11.04 -12.33
C GLU A 19 -0.30 -10.39 -11.44
N LEU A 20 -0.33 -9.06 -11.33
CA LEU A 20 0.59 -8.34 -10.46
C LEU A 20 0.43 -8.74 -8.99
N ALA A 21 -0.80 -8.93 -8.53
CA ALA A 21 -1.09 -9.42 -7.18
C ALA A 21 -0.44 -10.79 -6.93
N LYS A 22 -0.52 -11.72 -7.90
CA LYS A 22 0.14 -13.03 -7.83
C LYS A 22 1.67 -12.89 -7.75
N TYR A 23 2.27 -12.04 -8.59
CA TYR A 23 3.71 -11.82 -8.57
C TYR A 23 4.22 -11.24 -7.24
N LEU A 24 3.41 -10.38 -6.62
CA LEU A 24 3.73 -9.76 -5.33
C LEU A 24 3.32 -10.60 -4.12
N LYS A 25 2.66 -11.75 -4.33
CA LYS A 25 2.05 -12.56 -3.26
C LYS A 25 1.13 -11.72 -2.36
N LEU A 26 0.36 -10.82 -2.96
CA LEU A 26 -0.62 -9.97 -2.30
C LEU A 26 -2.03 -10.39 -2.69
N SER A 27 -3.00 -10.14 -1.80
CA SER A 27 -4.41 -10.16 -2.18
C SER A 27 -4.75 -8.94 -3.03
N GLU A 28 -5.67 -9.07 -3.99
CA GLU A 28 -6.11 -7.96 -4.86
C GLU A 28 -6.63 -6.75 -4.07
N LYS A 29 -7.29 -7.00 -2.92
CA LYS A 29 -7.70 -5.95 -1.99
C LYS A 29 -6.49 -5.14 -1.49
N ARG A 30 -5.45 -5.83 -1.00
CA ARG A 30 -4.24 -5.21 -0.47
C ARG A 30 -3.46 -4.45 -1.55
N LEU A 31 -3.46 -4.98 -2.77
CA LEU A 31 -2.90 -4.31 -3.94
C LEU A 31 -3.66 -3.01 -4.24
N THR A 32 -4.99 -3.06 -4.23
CA THR A 32 -5.84 -1.89 -4.46
C THR A 32 -5.63 -0.82 -3.38
N GLU A 33 -5.53 -1.22 -2.11
CA GLU A 33 -5.21 -0.29 -1.01
C GLU A 33 -3.84 0.37 -1.21
N LYS A 34 -2.82 -0.38 -1.66
CA LYS A 34 -1.50 0.19 -1.97
C LYS A 34 -1.55 1.16 -3.17
N MET A 35 -2.29 0.80 -4.22
CA MET A 35 -2.46 1.66 -5.39
C MET A 35 -3.25 2.94 -5.08
N ASP A 36 -4.24 2.90 -4.19
CA ASP A 36 -4.96 4.10 -3.73
C ASP A 36 -4.11 4.99 -2.79
N GLY A 37 -2.91 4.53 -2.42
CA GLY A 37 -2.02 5.22 -1.48
C GLY A 37 -2.48 5.13 -0.04
N ILE A 38 -3.37 4.17 0.26
CA ILE A 38 -3.81 3.83 1.61
C ILE A 38 -2.63 3.14 2.32
N CYS A 39 -2.01 2.14 1.68
CA CYS A 39 -0.86 1.45 2.26
C CYS A 39 0.44 1.77 1.48
N VAL A 40 1.58 1.84 2.18
CA VAL A 40 2.89 2.07 1.56
C VAL A 40 3.43 0.81 0.89
N TRP A 41 4.24 0.99 -0.15
CA TRP A 41 4.99 -0.09 -0.79
C TRP A 41 6.30 -0.35 -0.04
N ASN A 42 6.66 -1.62 0.14
CA ASN A 42 7.97 -2.02 0.64
C ASN A 42 8.97 -2.08 -0.51
N THR A 43 10.26 -1.96 -0.20
CA THR A 43 11.36 -1.97 -1.18
C THR A 43 11.32 -3.19 -2.11
N TRP A 44 11.01 -4.38 -1.58
CA TRP A 44 10.91 -5.59 -2.40
C TRP A 44 9.73 -5.55 -3.39
N GLU A 45 8.59 -5.02 -2.96
CA GLU A 45 7.40 -4.86 -3.82
C GLU A 45 7.70 -3.87 -4.94
N VAL A 46 8.30 -2.73 -4.61
CA VAL A 46 8.72 -1.71 -5.58
C VAL A 46 9.70 -2.30 -6.60
N MET A 47 10.73 -3.01 -6.14
CA MET A 47 11.71 -3.65 -7.01
C MET A 47 11.05 -4.65 -7.96
N ARG A 48 10.15 -5.49 -7.45
CA ARG A 48 9.41 -6.46 -8.28
C ARG A 48 8.53 -5.78 -9.31
N ILE A 49 7.80 -4.74 -8.93
CA ILE A 49 6.95 -3.98 -9.86
C ILE A 49 7.81 -3.35 -10.95
N CYS A 50 8.95 -2.74 -10.59
CA CYS A 50 9.86 -2.16 -11.57
C CYS A 50 10.41 -3.20 -12.55
N MET A 51 10.74 -4.40 -12.09
CA MET A 51 11.20 -5.49 -12.96
C MET A 51 10.09 -5.98 -13.90
N ILE A 52 8.88 -6.14 -13.38
CA ILE A 52 7.74 -6.70 -14.11
C ILE A 52 7.22 -5.72 -15.15
N VAL A 53 7.09 -4.45 -14.77
CA VAL A 53 6.52 -3.39 -15.61
C VAL A 53 7.62 -2.69 -16.44
N GLN A 54 8.86 -3.19 -16.34
CA GLN A 54 10.05 -2.62 -17.00
C GLN A 54 10.20 -1.11 -16.77
N LEU A 55 9.89 -0.67 -15.56
CA LEU A 55 10.02 0.74 -15.17
C LEU A 55 11.51 1.02 -14.95
N GLN A 56 12.16 1.61 -15.95
CA GLN A 56 13.58 1.92 -15.90
C GLN A 56 13.84 3.35 -15.43
N ASP A 57 12.98 4.29 -15.82
CA ASP A 57 13.10 5.71 -15.50
C ASP A 57 12.95 5.99 -14.00
N GLU A 58 13.92 6.70 -13.44
CA GLU A 58 13.96 7.01 -12.00
C GLU A 58 12.96 8.10 -11.61
N ALA A 59 12.63 9.04 -12.51
CA ALA A 59 11.61 10.04 -12.26
C ALA A 59 10.23 9.38 -12.20
N GLU A 60 9.91 8.46 -13.12
CA GLU A 60 8.66 7.69 -13.10
C GLU A 60 8.52 6.82 -11.84
N LYS A 61 9.63 6.20 -11.38
CA LYS A 61 9.64 5.46 -10.10
C LYS A 61 9.29 6.37 -8.93
N SER A 62 9.91 7.54 -8.86
CA SER A 62 9.66 8.51 -7.78
C SER A 62 8.22 9.02 -7.82
N GLU A 63 7.64 9.21 -9.00
CA GLU A 63 6.26 9.66 -9.15
C GLU A 63 5.25 8.58 -8.72
N ILE A 64 5.52 7.31 -9.03
CA ILE A 64 4.62 6.19 -8.67
C ILE A 64 4.70 5.86 -7.17
N PHE A 65 5.91 5.77 -6.63
CA PHE A 65 6.14 5.20 -5.30
C PHE A 65 6.42 6.23 -4.21
N LEU A 66 6.94 7.42 -4.57
CA LEU A 66 7.31 8.47 -3.62
C LEU A 66 6.36 9.68 -3.65
N SER A 67 5.45 9.78 -4.62
CA SER A 67 4.48 10.88 -4.71
C SER A 67 3.36 10.74 -3.67
N LYS A 68 3.67 11.21 -2.45
CA LYS A 68 2.76 11.63 -1.37
C LYS A 68 1.57 10.70 -1.07
N SER A 69 1.82 9.71 -0.20
CA SER A 69 0.82 9.20 0.75
C SER A 69 0.53 10.26 1.83
N SER A 70 -0.10 11.37 1.44
CA SER A 70 -0.58 12.41 2.37
C SER A 70 -2.01 12.14 2.85
N ARG A 71 -2.37 10.87 3.09
CA ARG A 71 -3.55 10.52 3.88
C ARG A 71 -3.06 9.85 5.14
N LYS A 72 -3.19 10.55 6.26
CA LYS A 72 -2.89 10.04 7.60
C LYS A 72 -3.58 8.68 7.76
N TRP A 73 -2.79 7.61 7.87
CA TRP A 73 -3.27 6.36 8.41
C TRP A 73 -3.37 6.54 9.93
N ASP A 74 -4.56 6.94 10.39
CA ASP A 74 -4.93 6.81 11.79
C ASP A 74 -5.00 5.31 12.10
N LYS A 75 -3.97 4.78 12.79
CA LYS A 75 -4.02 3.46 13.41
C LYS A 75 -5.10 3.48 14.51
N ARG A 76 -6.38 3.38 14.15
CA ARG A 76 -7.43 3.01 15.11
C ARG A 76 -7.72 1.53 14.95
N GLY A 77 -6.98 0.75 15.71
CA GLY A 77 -7.09 -0.71 15.74
C GLY A 77 -6.31 -1.31 16.89
N GLU A 78 -6.46 -0.76 18.10
CA GLU A 78 -6.21 -1.54 19.32
C GLU A 78 -7.36 -1.27 20.29
N ASN A 79 -8.31 -2.20 20.30
CA ASN A 79 -9.27 -2.37 21.37
C ASN A 79 -8.52 -3.07 22.50
N VAL A 80 -8.06 -2.33 23.50
CA VAL A 80 -7.76 -2.91 24.80
C VAL A 80 -8.77 -2.36 25.79
N GLU A 81 -9.61 -3.26 26.27
CA GLU A 81 -10.57 -3.04 27.34
C GLU A 81 -9.90 -2.27 28.48
N LYS A 82 -10.44 -1.10 28.80
CA LYS A 82 -10.12 -0.41 30.05
C LYS A 82 -10.70 -1.27 31.16
N LYS A 83 -9.88 -2.17 31.70
CA LYS A 83 -10.16 -2.91 32.93
C LYS A 83 -10.45 -1.89 34.03
N THR A 84 -11.72 -1.73 34.37
CA THR A 84 -12.17 -1.04 35.58
C THR A 84 -11.57 -1.78 36.76
N VAL A 85 -10.44 -1.29 37.28
CA VAL A 85 -10.02 -1.63 38.64
C VAL A 85 -10.96 -0.87 39.55
N LEU A 86 -11.77 -1.65 40.26
CA LEU A 86 -12.57 -1.21 41.39
C LEU A 86 -11.66 -0.60 42.44
N ASP A 87 -11.97 0.63 42.82
CA ASP A 87 -11.50 1.30 44.01
C ASP A 87 -12.03 0.53 45.23
N VAL A 88 -11.14 -0.11 45.97
CA VAL A 88 -11.42 -0.68 47.30
C VAL A 88 -10.24 -0.34 48.21
N GLY A 89 -10.53 0.54 49.16
CA GLY A 89 -9.90 0.65 50.48
C GLY A 89 -8.69 1.58 50.53
N ASP A 90 -8.39 2.24 51.65
CA ASP A 90 -9.02 2.36 52.96
C ASP A 90 -8.13 3.40 53.67
N GLU A 91 -8.67 4.51 54.20
CA GLU A 91 -8.16 5.18 55.40
C GLU A 91 -9.19 6.15 55.99
#